data_AF-A0A6B7Q502-F1
#
_entry.id   AF-A0A6B7Q502-F1
#
_cell.length_a   1.000
_cell.length_b   1.000
_cell.length_c   1.000
_cell.angle_alpha   90.00
_cell.angle_beta   90.00
_cell.angle_gamma   90.00
#
_symmetry.space_group_name_H-M   'P 1'
#
loop_
_entity.id
_entity.type
_entity.pdbx_description
1 polymer ?
#
loop_
_entity_poly.entity_id
_entity_poly.type
_entity_poly.pdbx_seq_one_letter_code
_entity_poly.pdbx_strand_id
1 'polypeptide(L)'
;MSMIDPQALKQFVLDAMENDMANLGSYREHPDLERTRGYHMGRLMLLRDFRVVTKIEHDLLEIELLRACMEEADKRDDEMEGSPLTEAPSAC
;
A
#
# COMPACT_ATOMS: atom_id res chain seq x y z
N MET A 1 7.27 0.55 32.36
CA MET A 1 7.20 0.34 30.89
C MET A 1 5.81 -0.17 30.57
N SER A 2 5.02 0.58 29.80
CA SER A 2 3.75 0.05 29.28
C SER A 2 4.08 -1.07 28.29
N MET A 3 3.61 -2.28 28.57
CA MET A 3 3.74 -3.40 27.66
C MET A 3 2.75 -3.14 26.51
N ILE A 4 3.23 -3.02 25.29
CA ILE A 4 2.35 -2.92 24.11
C ILE A 4 1.59 -4.24 24.02
N ASP A 5 0.26 -4.18 24.02
CA ASP A 5 -0.58 -5.34 23.78
C ASP A 5 -0.35 -5.81 22.33
N PRO A 6 0.19 -7.02 22.11
CA PRO A 6 0.48 -7.51 20.78
C PRO A 6 -0.78 -7.65 19.90
N GLN A 7 -1.95 -7.93 20.49
CA GLN A 7 -3.20 -8.02 19.73
C GLN A 7 -3.70 -6.63 19.32
N ALA A 8 -3.59 -5.64 20.19
CA ALA A 8 -3.87 -4.25 19.83
C ALA A 8 -2.93 -3.75 18.73
N LEU A 9 -1.65 -4.12 18.77
CA LEU A 9 -0.69 -3.79 17.72
C LEU A 9 -1.06 -4.45 16.38
N LYS A 10 -1.48 -5.72 16.41
CA LYS A 10 -1.98 -6.42 15.21
C LYS A 10 -3.13 -5.65 14.58
N GLN A 11 -4.15 -5.34 15.38
CA GLN A 11 -5.35 -4.67 14.89
C GLN A 11 -5.01 -3.31 14.30
N PHE A 12 -4.19 -2.51 15.01
CA PHE A 12 -3.73 -1.22 14.51
C PHE A 12 -3.03 -1.30 13.15
N VAL A 13 -2.17 -2.31 12.94
CA VAL A 13 -1.48 -2.50 11.66
C VAL A 13 -2.45 -2.91 10.57
N LEU A 14 -3.37 -3.85 10.84
CA LEU A 14 -4.35 -4.32 9.87
C LEU A 14 -5.33 -3.20 9.47
N ASP A 15 -5.84 -2.43 10.42
CA ASP A 15 -6.74 -1.29 10.16
C ASP A 15 -6.05 -0.23 9.29
N ALA A 16 -4.77 0.07 9.59
CA ALA A 16 -4.01 1.02 8.81
C ALA A 16 -3.71 0.51 7.40
N MET A 17 -3.43 -0.78 7.24
CA MET A 17 -3.26 -1.40 5.93
C MET A 17 -4.55 -1.36 5.12
N GLU A 18 -5.68 -1.77 5.70
CA GLU A 18 -6.99 -1.74 5.04
C GLU A 18 -7.35 -0.32 4.58
N ASN A 19 -7.16 0.67 5.46
CA ASN A 19 -7.40 2.07 5.13
C ASN A 19 -6.52 2.55 3.97
N ASP A 20 -5.21 2.31 4.03
CA ASP A 20 -4.29 2.79 3.00
C ASP A 20 -4.52 2.04 1.67
N MET A 21 -4.77 0.73 1.70
CA MET A 21 -5.11 -0.06 0.51
C MET A 21 -6.37 0.46 -0.18
N ALA A 22 -7.40 0.85 0.59
CA ALA A 22 -8.62 1.42 0.05
C ALA A 22 -8.41 2.81 -0.61
N ASN A 23 -7.32 3.50 -0.27
CA ASN A 23 -7.03 4.87 -0.71
C ASN A 23 -5.79 4.97 -1.61
N LEU A 24 -5.22 3.85 -2.08
CA LEU A 24 -4.00 3.85 -2.90
C LEU A 24 -4.09 4.74 -4.13
N GLY A 25 -5.27 4.94 -4.73
CA GLY A 25 -5.43 5.84 -5.89
C GLY A 25 -5.27 7.33 -5.58
N SER A 26 -5.24 7.73 -4.30
CA SER A 26 -5.00 9.11 -3.91
C SER A 26 -3.52 9.48 -4.08
N TYR A 27 -3.17 10.18 -5.15
CA TYR A 27 -1.82 10.73 -5.36
C TYR A 27 -1.37 11.68 -4.23
N ARG A 28 -2.31 12.32 -3.54
CA ARG A 28 -2.01 13.19 -2.40
C ARG A 28 -1.52 12.39 -1.19
N GLU A 29 -2.13 11.23 -0.94
CA GLU A 29 -1.85 10.40 0.23
C GLU A 29 -0.72 9.39 -0.07
N HIS A 30 -0.72 8.83 -1.28
CA HIS A 30 0.21 7.81 -1.74
C HIS A 30 0.88 8.23 -3.06
N PRO A 31 1.73 9.28 -3.05
CA PRO A 31 2.44 9.71 -4.26
C PRO A 31 3.42 8.65 -4.78
N ASP A 32 3.89 7.78 -3.88
CA ASP A 32 4.82 6.68 -4.16
C ASP A 32 4.25 5.37 -3.61
N LEU A 33 3.79 4.52 -4.52
CA LEU A 33 3.21 3.21 -4.19
C LEU A 33 4.27 2.24 -3.65
N GLU A 34 5.52 2.32 -4.13
CA GLU A 34 6.59 1.45 -3.64
C GLU A 34 6.95 1.78 -2.19
N ARG A 35 6.97 3.07 -1.84
CA ARG A 35 7.17 3.52 -0.47
C ARG A 35 6.02 3.09 0.44
N THR A 36 4.78 3.21 -0.01
CA THR A 36 3.60 2.76 0.75
C THR A 36 3.66 1.25 0.99
N ARG A 37 3.99 0.47 -0.05
CA ARG A 37 4.21 -0.97 0.05
C ARG A 37 5.31 -1.31 1.06
N GLY A 38 6.48 -0.71 0.91
CA GLY A 38 7.63 -0.97 1.78
C GLY A 38 7.35 -0.66 3.26
N TYR A 39 6.56 0.39 3.52
CA TYR A 39 6.11 0.74 4.87
C TYR A 39 5.27 -0.37 5.52
N HIS A 40 4.27 -0.88 4.81
CA HIS A 40 3.39 -1.94 5.33
C HIS A 40 4.08 -3.30 5.38
N MET A 41 4.95 -3.63 4.42
CA MET A 41 5.80 -4.83 4.49
C MET A 41 6.65 -4.83 5.76
N GLY A 42 7.27 -3.70 6.13
CA GLY A 42 8.03 -3.58 7.37
C GLY A 42 7.19 -3.84 8.62
N ARG A 43 5.94 -3.36 8.64
CA ARG A 43 5.00 -3.62 9.74
C ARG A 43 4.59 -5.08 9.84
N LEU A 44 4.30 -5.74 8.70
CA LEU A 44 4.01 -7.16 8.66
C LEU A 44 5.18 -8.00 9.18
N MET A 45 6.42 -7.67 8.75
CA MET A 45 7.63 -8.32 9.25
C MET A 45 7.75 -8.19 10.77
N LEU A 46 7.48 -7.00 11.34
CA LEU A 46 7.47 -6.80 12.79
C LEU A 46 6.42 -7.67 13.48
N LEU A 47 5.18 -7.72 12.97
CA LEU A 47 4.14 -8.58 13.54
C LEU A 47 4.56 -10.05 13.54
N ARG A 48 5.22 -10.51 12.47
CA ARG A 48 5.75 -11.88 12.36
C ARG A 48 6.86 -12.13 13.38
N ASP A 49 7.81 -11.21 13.50
CA ASP A 49 8.96 -11.34 14.40
C ASP A 49 8.53 -11.35 15.87
N PHE A 50 7.50 -10.57 16.21
CA PHE A 50 6.85 -10.61 17.53
C PHE A 50 5.93 -11.82 17.73
N ARG A 51 5.82 -12.72 16.74
CA ARG A 51 4.97 -13.92 16.75
C ARG A 51 3.49 -13.61 16.98
N VAL A 52 3.05 -12.43 16.52
CA VAL A 52 1.66 -11.97 16.58
C VAL A 52 0.84 -12.53 15.42
N VAL A 53 1.49 -12.71 14.28
CA VAL A 53 0.94 -13.40 13.10
C VAL A 53 1.78 -14.62 12.78
N THR A 54 1.15 -15.62 12.17
CA THR A 54 1.89 -16.78 11.65
C THR A 54 2.62 -16.41 10.35
N LYS A 55 3.57 -17.26 9.92
CA LYS A 55 4.19 -17.10 8.60
C LYS A 55 3.15 -17.10 7.47
N ILE A 56 2.16 -18.01 7.54
CA ILE A 56 1.12 -18.12 6.52
C ILE A 56 0.29 -16.83 6.46
N GLU A 57 -0.09 -16.31 7.63
CA GLU A 57 -0.85 -15.06 7.71
C GLU A 57 -0.05 -13.86 7.18
N HIS A 58 1.23 -13.77 7.53
CA HIS A 58 2.16 -12.80 6.95
C HIS A 58 2.21 -12.90 5.41
N ASP A 59 2.43 -14.10 4.88
CA ASP A 59 2.58 -14.32 3.44
C ASP A 59 1.27 -13.96 2.69
N LEU A 60 0.09 -14.24 3.27
CA LEU A 60 -1.20 -13.85 2.69
C LEU A 60 -1.39 -12.33 2.67
N LEU A 61 -1.09 -11.65 3.78
CA LEU A 61 -1.18 -10.19 3.87
C LEU A 61 -0.20 -9.49 2.92
N GLU A 62 1.00 -10.04 2.75
CA GLU A 62 1.99 -9.52 1.81
C GLU A 62 1.52 -9.67 0.35
N ILE A 63 0.93 -10.82 -0.01
CA ILE A 63 0.36 -11.03 -1.35
C ILE A 63 -0.78 -10.05 -1.62
N GLU A 64 -1.67 -9.83 -0.65
CA GLU A 64 -2.79 -8.89 -0.79
C GLU A 64 -2.30 -7.46 -1.01
N LEU A 65 -1.33 -7.00 -0.22
CA LEU A 65 -0.70 -5.70 -0.37
C LEU A 65 -0.01 -5.55 -1.74
N LEU A 66 0.76 -6.57 -2.15
CA LEU A 66 1.45 -6.57 -3.45
C LEU A 66 0.44 -6.44 -4.59
N ARG A 67 -0.63 -7.22 -4.54
CA ARG A 67 -1.69 -7.19 -5.55
C ARG A 67 -2.35 -5.81 -5.62
N ALA A 68 -2.73 -5.23 -4.49
CA ALA A 68 -3.37 -3.91 -4.44
C ALA A 68 -2.46 -2.82 -5.02
N CYS A 69 -1.16 -2.81 -4.67
CA CYS A 69 -0.23 -1.84 -5.22
C CYS A 69 0.04 -2.03 -6.71
N MET A 70 0.08 -3.27 -7.21
CA MET A 70 0.24 -3.55 -8.65
C MET A 70 -1.00 -3.11 -9.44
N GLU A 71 -2.19 -3.50 -8.99
CA GLU A 71 -3.45 -3.10 -9.64
C GLU A 71 -3.60 -1.57 -9.71
N GLU A 72 -3.12 -0.84 -8.69
CA GLU A 72 -3.14 0.63 -8.71
C GLU A 72 -2.04 1.25 -9.57
N ALA A 73 -0.84 0.66 -9.59
CA ALA A 73 0.23 1.12 -10.48
C ALA A 73 -0.19 0.99 -11.95
N ASP A 74 -0.78 -0.15 -12.32
CA ASP A 74 -1.29 -0.40 -13.68
C ASP A 74 -2.33 0.65 -14.08
N LYS A 75 -3.27 0.99 -13.19
CA LYS A 75 -4.27 2.05 -13.45
C LYS A 75 -3.64 3.42 -13.66
N ARG A 76 -2.64 3.78 -12.84
CA ARG A 76 -1.94 5.06 -12.95
C ARG A 76 -1.19 5.18 -14.27
N ASP A 77 -0.60 4.08 -14.73
CA ASP A 77 0.08 4.03 -16.02
C ASP A 77 -0.94 4.17 -17.16
N ASP A 78 -2.08 3.48 -17.11
CA ASP A 78 -3.18 3.62 -18.08
C ASP A 78 -3.73 5.05 -18.15
N GLU A 79 -3.90 5.74 -17.01
CA GLU A 79 -4.36 7.14 -16.95
C GLU A 79 -3.35 8.13 -17.56
N MET A 80 -2.05 7.86 -17.41
CA MET A 80 -0.98 8.67 -18.02
C MET A 80 -0.91 8.45 -19.53
N GLU A 81 -1.08 7.22 -20.01
CA GLU A 81 -1.10 6.90 -21.44
C GLU A 81 -2.41 7.34 -22.13
N GLY A 82 -3.52 7.39 -21.39
CA GLY A 82 -4.85 7.82 -21.87
C GLY A 82 -5.06 9.33 -21.96
N SER A 83 -4.10 10.16 -21.50
CA SER A 83 -4.20 11.61 -21.67
C SER A 83 -3.96 11.99 -23.13
N PRO A 84 -4.96 12.49 -23.88
CA PRO A 84 -4.68 13.11 -25.16
C PRO A 84 -3.82 14.32 -24.82
N LEU A 85 -2.54 14.26 -25.17
CA LEU A 85 -1.72 15.45 -25.31
C LEU A 85 -2.56 16.43 -26.10
N THR A 86 -3.06 17.43 -25.38
CA THR A 86 -3.81 18.54 -25.92
C THR A 86 -2.96 19.03 -27.07
N GLU A 87 -3.48 18.88 -28.29
CA GLU A 87 -2.81 19.34 -29.50
C GLU A 87 -2.27 20.73 -29.19
N ALA A 88 -0.94 20.85 -29.12
CA ALA A 88 -0.31 22.14 -28.96
C ALA A 88 -0.90 23.03 -30.06
N PRO A 89 -1.49 24.19 -29.73
CA PRO A 89 -1.96 25.08 -30.77
C PRO A 89 -0.74 25.43 -31.60
N SER A 90 -0.75 25.00 -32.87
CA SER A 90 0.31 25.30 -33.84
C SER A 90 0.59 26.79 -33.75
N ALA A 91 1.81 27.12 -33.32
CA ALA A 91 2.29 28.47 -33.32
C ALA A 91 2.40 28.95 -34.78
N CYS A 92 1.72 30.07 -35.06
CA CYS A 92 1.83 30.98 -36.21
C CYS A 92 1.66 30.43 -37.63
#